data_AF-A0A2V5RPA4-F1
#
_entry.id   AF-A0A2V5RPA4-F1
#
_cell.length_a   1.000
_cell.length_b   1.000
_cell.length_c   1.000
_cell.angle_alpha   90.00
_cell.angle_beta   90.00
_cell.angle_gamma   90.00
#
_symmetry.space_group_name_H-M   'P 1'
#
loop_
_entity.id
_entity.type
_entity.pdbx_description
1 polymer ?
#
loop_
_entity_poly.entity_id
_entity_poly.type
_entity_poly.pdbx_seq_one_letter_code
_entity_poly.pdbx_strand_id
1 'polypeptide(L)'
;MPFTTREIESPDPATRVAAAEAALHPSEDDIGEKMVLNMGPSHPATHGVLRLVLELDGEIITKATPDIGFLHRGDEKIAENMQYNQFVPY
;
A
#
# COMPACT_ATOMS: atom_id res chain seq x y z
N MET A 1 -22.13 -6.42 -26.01
CA MET A 1 -20.91 -6.84 -25.28
C MET A 1 -21.33 -7.15 -23.85
N PRO A 2 -21.19 -8.40 -23.36
CA PRO A 2 -21.50 -8.69 -21.96
C PRO A 2 -20.39 -8.09 -21.08
N PHE A 3 -20.78 -7.31 -20.08
CA PHE A 3 -19.89 -6.75 -19.07
C PHE A 3 -19.53 -7.85 -18.07
N THR A 4 -18.24 -8.18 -17.97
CA THR A 4 -17.72 -9.06 -16.92
C THR A 4 -17.59 -8.25 -15.64
N THR A 5 -18.55 -8.38 -14.72
CA THR A 5 -18.41 -7.83 -13.37
C THR A 5 -17.32 -8.62 -12.65
N ARG A 6 -16.20 -7.97 -12.33
CA ARG A 6 -15.19 -8.48 -11.39
C ARG A 6 -15.47 -7.87 -10.02
N GLU A 7 -15.73 -8.68 -9.02
CA GLU A 7 -15.70 -8.23 -7.64
C GLU A 7 -14.23 -8.03 -7.23
N ILE A 8 -13.89 -6.80 -6.88
CA ILE A 8 -12.57 -6.43 -6.36
C ILE A 8 -12.79 -6.04 -4.90
N GLU A 9 -12.48 -6.96 -4.00
CA GLU A 9 -12.48 -6.67 -2.58
C GLU A 9 -11.14 -6.01 -2.21
N SER A 10 -11.23 -4.82 -1.63
CA SER A 10 -10.08 -4.09 -1.09
C SER A 10 -9.98 -4.43 0.40
N PRO A 11 -9.11 -5.39 0.80
CA PRO A 11 -8.97 -5.77 2.21
C PRO A 11 -8.59 -4.55 3.05
N ASP A 12 -9.03 -4.55 4.30
CA ASP A 12 -8.73 -3.49 5.24
C ASP A 12 -7.21 -3.38 5.48
N PRO A 13 -6.71 -2.22 5.93
CA PRO A 13 -5.28 -2.00 6.08
C PRO A 13 -4.61 -3.04 6.99
N ALA A 14 -5.31 -3.51 8.02
CA ALA A 14 -4.81 -4.54 8.92
C ALA A 14 -4.65 -5.90 8.22
N THR A 15 -5.62 -6.32 7.39
CA THR A 15 -5.48 -7.55 6.60
C THR A 15 -4.38 -7.44 5.56
N ARG A 16 -4.16 -6.25 4.98
CA ARG A 16 -3.02 -6.01 4.08
C ARG A 16 -1.67 -6.11 4.80
N VAL A 17 -1.58 -5.65 6.05
CA VAL A 17 -0.39 -5.85 6.90
C VAL A 17 -0.14 -7.33 7.08
N ALA A 18 -1.14 -8.08 7.57
CA ALA A 18 -0.99 -9.50 7.84
C ALA A 18 -0.65 -10.30 6.58
N ALA A 19 -1.21 -9.95 5.43
CA ALA A 19 -0.89 -10.58 4.15
C ALA A 19 0.53 -10.23 3.66
N ALA A 20 0.95 -8.97 3.83
CA ALA A 20 2.33 -8.56 3.49
C ALA A 20 3.35 -9.26 4.40
N GLU A 21 3.05 -9.37 5.69
CA GLU A 21 3.86 -10.05 6.70
C GLU A 21 3.90 -11.57 6.45
N ALA A 22 2.78 -12.19 6.08
CA ALA A 22 2.72 -13.61 5.70
C ALA A 22 3.43 -13.91 4.37
N ALA A 23 3.46 -12.97 3.42
CA ALA A 23 4.26 -13.08 2.20
C ALA A 23 5.78 -12.84 2.46
N LEU A 24 6.17 -12.53 3.69
CA LEU A 24 7.53 -12.43 4.19
C LEU A 24 7.85 -13.67 5.05
N HIS A 25 7.84 -14.88 4.45
CA HIS A 25 8.40 -16.04 5.14
C HIS A 25 9.93 -16.02 5.03
N PRO A 26 10.68 -16.07 6.15
CA PRO A 26 12.12 -16.26 6.09
C PRO A 26 12.42 -17.68 5.58
N SER A 27 13.27 -17.79 4.56
CA SER A 27 13.91 -19.06 4.22
C SER A 27 14.77 -19.52 5.41
N GLU A 28 14.74 -20.81 5.72
CA GLU A 28 15.44 -21.43 6.88
C GLU A 28 16.98 -21.26 6.87
N ASP A 29 17.55 -20.62 5.85
CA ASP A 29 18.99 -20.41 5.61
C ASP A 29 19.50 -18.99 5.92
N ASP A 30 18.74 -18.13 6.61
CA ASP A 30 19.18 -16.75 6.90
C ASP A 30 19.96 -16.66 8.22
N ILE A 31 21.27 -16.50 8.11
CA ILE A 31 22.22 -16.40 9.24
C ILE A 31 22.32 -14.95 9.78
N GLY A 32 21.28 -14.15 9.55
CA GLY A 32 21.12 -12.78 10.04
C GLY A 32 19.65 -12.55 10.39
N GLU A 33 19.38 -11.97 11.56
CA GLU A 33 18.01 -11.75 12.03
C GLU A 33 17.34 -10.67 11.16
N LYS A 34 16.66 -11.10 10.08
CA LYS A 34 15.91 -10.18 9.21
C LYS A 34 14.83 -9.46 10.01
N MET A 35 14.90 -8.13 10.00
CA MET A 35 13.99 -7.28 10.75
C MET A 35 12.92 -6.69 9.83
N VAL A 36 11.66 -6.79 10.24
CA VAL A 36 10.56 -6.06 9.61
C VAL A 36 10.35 -4.73 10.32
N LEU A 37 10.50 -3.62 9.59
CA LEU A 37 10.31 -2.26 10.08
C LEU A 37 9.15 -1.57 9.37
N ASN A 38 8.18 -1.08 10.14
CA ASN A 38 7.08 -0.27 9.61
C ASN A 38 7.43 1.22 9.68
N MET A 39 7.62 1.85 8.52
CA MET A 39 7.96 3.27 8.37
C MET A 39 6.74 4.06 7.86
N GLY A 40 6.23 5.00 8.65
CA GLY A 40 5.01 5.76 8.34
C GLY A 40 3.79 5.29 9.15
N PRO A 41 2.59 5.84 8.94
CA PRO A 41 2.15 6.73 7.85
C PRO A 41 2.42 8.24 8.05
N SER A 42 2.82 8.65 9.26
CA SER A 42 3.04 10.06 9.63
C SER A 42 4.52 10.43 9.79
N HIS A 43 5.41 9.63 9.21
CA HIS A 43 6.84 9.84 9.37
C HIS A 43 7.28 11.12 8.60
N PRO A 44 8.05 12.05 9.18
CA PRO A 44 8.41 13.30 8.50
C PRO A 44 9.16 13.12 7.16
N ALA A 45 9.85 12.00 7.00
CA ALA A 45 10.55 11.67 5.76
C ALA A 45 9.62 11.22 4.62
N THR A 46 8.34 10.95 4.88
CA THR A 46 7.36 10.68 3.82
C THR A 46 6.69 11.98 3.39
N HIS A 47 6.92 12.43 2.15
CA HIS A 47 6.21 13.58 1.58
C HIS A 47 4.74 13.20 1.32
N GLY A 48 3.88 13.48 2.30
CA GLY A 48 2.48 13.07 2.31
C GLY A 48 2.23 11.91 3.28
N VAL A 49 1.19 11.13 3.06
CA VAL A 49 0.82 9.97 3.87
C VAL A 49 1.19 8.68 3.14
N LEU A 50 2.34 8.11 3.51
CA LEU A 50 2.85 6.87 2.94
C LEU A 50 3.31 5.95 4.06
N ARG A 51 2.96 4.68 3.95
CA ARG A 51 3.44 3.64 4.86
C ARG A 51 4.25 2.61 4.06
N LEU A 52 5.44 2.31 4.54
CA LEU A 52 6.36 1.34 3.96
C LEU A 52 6.65 0.25 4.98
N VAL A 53 6.37 -1.00 4.61
CA VAL A 53 6.82 -2.17 5.38
C VAL A 53 8.15 -2.61 4.76
N LEU A 54 9.24 -2.37 5.49
CA LEU A 54 10.61 -2.64 5.06
C LEU A 54 11.11 -3.93 5.69
N GLU A 55 11.82 -4.73 4.91
CA GLU A 55 12.61 -5.86 5.37
C GLU A 55 14.08 -5.45 5.32
N LEU A 56 14.75 -5.59 6.46
CA LEU A 56 16.11 -5.15 6.68
C LEU A 56 16.98 -6.35 7.05
N ASP A 57 18.13 -6.44 6.40
CA ASP A 57 19.27 -7.22 6.85
C ASP A 57 20.33 -6.23 7.34
N GLY A 58 20.27 -5.92 8.64
CA GLY A 58 21.05 -4.84 9.25
C GLY A 58 20.72 -3.47 8.64
N GLU A 59 21.68 -2.89 7.91
CA GLU A 59 21.55 -1.58 7.25
C GLU A 59 21.06 -1.70 5.78
N ILE A 60 20.96 -2.92 5.25
CA ILE A 60 20.57 -3.17 3.86
C ILE A 60 19.08 -3.48 3.78
N ILE A 61 18.38 -2.80 2.87
CA ILE A 61 16.96 -3.07 2.58
C ILE A 61 16.88 -4.23 1.59
N THR A 62 16.29 -5.36 2.00
CA THR A 62 16.09 -6.53 1.14
C THR A 62 14.76 -6.46 0.39
N LYS A 63 13.72 -5.90 1.01
CA LYS A 63 12.38 -5.74 0.42
C LYS A 63 11.68 -4.51 0.98
N ALA A 64 10.91 -3.84 0.13
CA ALA A 64 10.06 -2.72 0.53
C ALA A 64 8.65 -2.92 -0.05
N THR A 65 7.66 -3.06 0.82
CA THR A 65 6.26 -3.20 0.43
C THR A 65 5.52 -1.91 0.79
N PRO A 66 5.14 -1.09 -0.21
CA PRO A 66 4.38 0.12 0.05
C PRO A 66 2.90 -0.22 0.30
N ASP A 67 2.37 0.28 1.41
CA ASP A 67 0.94 0.31 1.64
C ASP A 67 0.38 1.66 1.21
N ILE A 68 -0.49 1.63 0.21
CA ILE A 68 -1.01 2.80 -0.50
C ILE A 68 -2.51 2.96 -0.26
N GLY A 69 -3.02 4.14 -0.57
CA GLY A 69 -4.45 4.45 -0.49
C GLY A 69 -4.86 5.31 0.70
N PHE A 70 -3.92 5.73 1.56
CA PHE A 70 -4.19 6.66 2.66
C PHE A 70 -4.74 8.02 2.21
N LEU A 71 -4.49 8.41 0.96
CA LEU A 71 -5.04 9.64 0.34
C LEU A 71 -5.99 9.32 -0.82
N HIS A 72 -6.51 8.09 -0.91
CA HIS A 72 -7.50 7.77 -1.93
C HIS A 72 -8.83 8.46 -1.58
N ARG A 73 -9.24 9.44 -2.39
CA ARG A 73 -10.46 10.22 -2.20
C ARG A 73 -11.62 9.82 -3.11
N GLY A 74 -11.41 8.82 -3.98
CA GLY A 74 -12.44 8.35 -4.91
C GLY A 74 -12.72 9.34 -6.05
N ASP A 75 -11.68 10.00 -6.56
CA ASP A 75 -11.77 11.04 -7.59
C ASP A 75 -12.51 10.54 -8.85
N GLU A 76 -12.26 9.29 -9.26
CA GLU A 76 -12.97 8.64 -10.37
C GLU A 76 -14.49 8.55 -10.11
N LYS A 77 -14.88 8.24 -8.87
CA LYS A 77 -16.30 8.16 -8.49
C LYS A 77 -16.96 9.53 -8.41
N ILE A 78 -16.20 10.55 -8.01
CA ILE A 78 -16.66 11.94 -8.01
C ILE A 78 -16.86 12.42 -9.45
N ALA A 79 -15.94 12.09 -10.35
CA ALA A 79 -16.01 12.44 -11.77
C ALA A 79 -17.26 11.88 -12.46
N GLU A 80 -17.74 10.68 -12.09
CA GLU A 80 -18.99 10.09 -12.63
C GLU A 80 -20.22 10.99 -12.42
N ASN A 81 -20.24 11.79 -11.36
CA ASN A 81 -21.37 12.64 -10.99
C ASN A 81 -21.20 14.11 -11.45
N MET A 82 -20.15 14.43 -12.19
CA MET A 82 -19.80 15.80 -12.60
C MET A 82 -19.73 15.94 -14.12
N GLN A 83 -20.12 17.10 -14.64
CA GLN A 83 -19.87 17.41 -16.06
C GLN A 83 -18.39 17.68 -16.29
N TYR A 84 -17.91 17.47 -17.52
CA TYR A 84 -16.49 17.62 -17.88
C TYR A 84 -15.86 18.93 -17.37
N ASN A 85 -16.50 20.08 -17.59
CA ASN A 85 -15.98 21.39 -17.17
C ASN A 85 -15.97 21.58 -15.65
N GLN A 86 -16.80 20.84 -14.91
CA GLN A 86 -16.90 20.92 -13.46
C GLN A 86 -15.79 20.12 -12.77
N PHE A 87 -15.27 19.08 -13.42
CA PHE A 87 -14.20 18.24 -12.87
C PHE A 87 -12.79 18.78 -13.16
N VAL A 88 -12.62 19.71 -14.11
CA VAL A 88 -11.31 20.33 -14.44
C VAL A 88 -10.46 20.80 -13.24
N PRO A 89 -11.02 21.39 -12.16
CA PRO A 89 -10.22 21.83 -11.01
C PRO A 89 -9.89 20.71 -10.00
N TYR A 90 -10.42 19.51 -10.19
CA TYR A 90 -10.17 18.34 -9.35
C TYR A 90 -8.89 17.62 -9.80
#